data_AF-A0A450USG2-F1
#
_entry.id   AF-A0A450USG2-F1
#
_cell.length_a   1.000
_cell.length_b   1.000
_cell.length_c   1.000
_cell.angle_alpha   90.00
_cell.angle_beta   90.00
_cell.angle_gamma   90.00
#
_symmetry.space_group_name_H-M   'P 1'
#
loop_
_entity.id
_entity.type
_entity.pdbx_description
1 polymer ?
#
loop_
_entity_poly.entity_id
_entity_poly.type
_entity_poly.pdbx_seq_one_letter_code
_entity_poly.pdbx_strand_id
1 'polypeptide(L)'
;MAKREPRILVLIVGGNIGLYAEPNRNKAMELRPATPEEIKSHLMGEENDRLILREKDLEGEKVRIGVEALDTAKGASRELKDSSGIDPEQWQLIADRIHKERGRYDGFVVLHGLDTMAYTASAVSFMLRYLSVPIIFTGSQLPLNFARTDALQNILCAITLAAQRIGGEDPVAVIPEVCIFAHDTLFRANRTRMSNPSSYQSFASSNYPPLAQVGEYLDIQSHLIHSPSRQLMRQRREVHIPVHILDVYPGIDARVLDHLFKGIPSDTQKEIGEDEHPRAGLLLRTYGMGTAPISSGFLEGIEALTRRGVVVMAISQAHMGHLSLPRDPVSLRLLEYGVIFGADMTAEAAYAKMKVFLSSKDPITKVKEALLADQCGEQSRSLLAMRFDEQEPTGNTEEERFTRILEAKVSGDWHLPRRERIRQVQLRLLGVKPKGDLPKKGPPVTLELDVEVIDQFDGLDKVECMLLRDTLRWNRERGAAKERDHAPLTENRAIDITHQRSYVTGGETLLRISAGAELDWNRIEIVFYMDVHGAG
;
A
#
# COMPACT_ATOMS: atom_id res chain seq x y z
N MET A 1 6.76 -40.97 12.66
CA MET A 1 5.75 -40.79 11.59
C MET A 1 6.42 -40.09 10.43
N ALA A 2 6.14 -40.47 9.18
CA ALA A 2 6.72 -39.80 8.01
C ALA A 2 6.16 -38.37 7.92
N LYS A 3 7.05 -37.37 7.77
CA LYS A 3 6.67 -35.97 7.58
C LYS A 3 5.80 -35.87 6.32
N ARG A 4 4.65 -35.16 6.40
CA ARG A 4 3.76 -34.98 5.24
C ARG A 4 4.49 -34.22 4.14
N GLU A 5 4.57 -34.81 2.95
CA GLU A 5 5.14 -34.18 1.75
C GLU A 5 4.36 -32.90 1.40
N PRO A 6 5.00 -31.72 1.31
CA PRO A 6 4.31 -30.49 0.91
C PRO A 6 3.87 -30.59 -0.55
N ARG A 7 2.69 -30.01 -0.83
CA ARG A 7 2.09 -29.97 -2.17
C ARG A 7 2.16 -28.57 -2.74
N ILE A 8 2.89 -28.37 -3.83
CA ILE A 8 3.05 -27.08 -4.49
C ILE A 8 2.32 -27.08 -5.83
N LEU A 9 1.52 -26.04 -6.09
CA LEU A 9 0.92 -25.82 -7.41
C LEU A 9 1.73 -24.79 -8.19
N VAL A 10 2.24 -25.19 -9.36
CA VAL A 10 2.85 -24.31 -10.36
C VAL A 10 1.76 -23.88 -11.34
N LEU A 11 1.42 -22.60 -11.33
CA LEU A 11 0.39 -21.99 -12.16
C LEU A 11 1.05 -21.19 -13.29
N ILE A 12 0.82 -21.60 -14.54
CA ILE A 12 1.37 -20.97 -15.74
C ILE A 12 0.42 -19.86 -16.18
N VAL A 13 0.82 -18.60 -16.03
CA VAL A 13 0.05 -17.44 -16.49
C VAL A 13 0.55 -16.97 -17.86
N GLY A 14 1.87 -16.99 -18.06
CA GLY A 14 2.52 -16.60 -19.30
C GLY A 14 3.96 -16.14 -19.09
N GLY A 15 4.45 -15.29 -19.99
CA GLY A 15 5.85 -14.84 -20.02
C GLY A 15 6.83 -15.90 -20.50
N ASN A 16 8.07 -15.49 -20.77
CA ASN A 16 9.11 -16.36 -21.35
C ASN A 16 9.32 -17.68 -20.58
N ILE A 17 9.15 -17.66 -19.26
CA ILE A 17 9.28 -18.85 -18.40
C ILE A 17 8.29 -19.97 -18.75
N GLY A 18 7.16 -19.62 -19.34
CA GLY A 18 6.14 -20.53 -19.84
C GLY A 18 6.14 -20.67 -21.36
N LEU A 19 7.21 -20.27 -22.07
CA LEU A 19 7.31 -20.35 -23.53
C LEU A 19 8.46 -21.27 -23.98
N TYR A 20 8.26 -21.91 -25.12
CA TYR A 20 9.28 -22.64 -25.90
C TYR A 20 9.52 -21.90 -27.21
N ALA A 21 10.78 -21.82 -27.62
CA ALA A 21 11.10 -21.42 -28.98
C ALA A 21 11.31 -22.65 -29.86
N GLU A 22 10.56 -22.75 -30.94
CA GLU A 22 10.67 -23.84 -31.91
C GLU A 22 10.77 -23.29 -33.33
N PRO A 23 11.50 -23.97 -34.23
CA PRO A 23 11.58 -23.55 -35.62
C PRO A 23 10.22 -23.75 -36.30
N ASN A 24 9.67 -22.69 -36.86
CA ASN A 24 8.48 -22.76 -37.69
C ASN A 24 8.80 -23.35 -39.07
N ARG A 25 7.78 -23.44 -39.95
CA ARG A 25 7.92 -24.01 -41.31
C ARG A 25 9.00 -23.32 -42.16
N ASN A 26 9.35 -22.07 -41.86
CA ASN A 26 10.39 -21.31 -42.54
C ASN A 26 11.75 -21.34 -41.82
N LYS A 27 11.92 -22.22 -40.82
CA LYS A 27 13.10 -22.31 -39.94
C LYS A 27 13.37 -21.03 -39.11
N ALA A 28 12.41 -20.11 -39.02
CA ALA A 28 12.49 -19.00 -38.09
C ALA A 28 12.03 -19.49 -36.71
N MET A 29 12.71 -19.05 -35.65
CA MET A 29 12.30 -19.40 -34.29
C MET A 29 11.00 -18.67 -33.94
N GLU A 30 9.99 -19.40 -33.51
CA GLU A 30 8.70 -18.90 -33.08
C GLU A 30 8.45 -19.33 -31.64
N LEU A 31 7.86 -18.43 -30.85
CA LEU A 31 7.53 -18.71 -29.46
C LEU A 31 6.14 -19.30 -29.36
N ARG A 32 6.00 -20.39 -28.60
CA ARG A 32 4.71 -20.97 -28.23
C ARG A 32 4.61 -21.21 -26.72
N PRO A 33 3.40 -21.21 -26.16
CA PRO A 33 3.12 -21.75 -24.83
C PRO A 33 3.72 -23.14 -24.60
N ALA A 34 4.41 -23.30 -23.47
CA ALA A 34 4.76 -24.58 -22.89
C ALA A 34 3.49 -25.25 -22.33
N THR A 35 3.34 -26.54 -22.57
CA THR A 35 2.29 -27.34 -21.91
C THR A 35 2.66 -27.61 -20.46
N PRO A 36 1.67 -27.84 -19.58
CA PRO A 36 1.93 -28.30 -18.22
C PRO A 36 2.85 -29.53 -18.18
N GLU A 37 2.66 -30.48 -19.10
CA GLU A 37 3.47 -31.70 -19.22
C GLU A 37 4.93 -31.40 -19.58
N GLU A 38 5.19 -30.44 -20.45
CA GLU A 38 6.55 -30.00 -20.82
C GLU A 38 7.28 -29.39 -19.63
N ILE A 39 6.67 -28.44 -18.93
CA ILE A 39 7.26 -27.86 -17.71
C ILE A 39 7.48 -28.95 -16.67
N LYS A 40 6.48 -29.81 -16.47
CA LYS A 40 6.53 -30.94 -15.55
C LYS A 40 7.71 -31.86 -15.89
N SER A 41 7.99 -32.14 -17.16
CA SER A 41 9.12 -32.98 -17.58
C SER A 41 10.49 -32.44 -17.14
N HIS A 42 10.66 -31.11 -17.05
CA HIS A 42 11.89 -30.48 -16.56
C HIS A 42 12.03 -30.51 -15.03
N LEU A 43 10.92 -30.70 -14.31
CA LEU A 43 10.89 -30.71 -12.84
C LEU A 43 10.91 -32.14 -12.26
N MET A 44 10.68 -33.17 -13.08
CA MET A 44 10.57 -34.55 -12.61
C MET A 44 11.92 -35.25 -12.49
N GLY A 45 12.15 -35.88 -11.34
CA GLY A 45 13.13 -36.94 -11.17
C GLY A 45 12.55 -38.33 -11.48
N GLU A 46 13.28 -39.39 -11.10
CA GLU A 46 12.92 -40.78 -11.40
C GLU A 46 11.58 -41.26 -10.80
N GLU A 47 11.04 -40.59 -9.78
CA GLU A 47 9.73 -40.88 -9.17
C GLU A 47 8.65 -39.90 -9.68
N ASN A 48 7.96 -40.26 -10.77
CA ASN A 48 6.83 -39.51 -11.35
C ASN A 48 5.92 -38.84 -10.28
N ASP A 49 5.71 -37.52 -10.42
CA ASP A 49 4.96 -36.59 -9.55
C ASP A 49 5.64 -36.06 -8.28
N ARG A 50 6.90 -36.45 -8.03
CA ARG A 50 7.68 -35.98 -6.88
C ARG A 50 8.98 -35.33 -7.31
N LEU A 51 9.18 -34.08 -6.89
CA LEU A 51 10.51 -33.45 -6.90
C LEU A 51 11.19 -33.81 -5.58
N ILE A 52 12.36 -34.45 -5.68
CA ILE A 52 13.22 -34.68 -4.53
C ILE A 52 14.12 -33.46 -4.42
N LEU A 53 13.91 -32.64 -3.39
CA LEU A 53 14.82 -31.56 -3.05
C LEU A 53 16.06 -32.20 -2.41
N ARG A 54 17.20 -32.08 -3.11
CA ARG A 54 18.51 -32.52 -2.61
C ARG A 54 19.32 -31.28 -2.26
N GLU A 55 18.84 -30.54 -1.27
CA GLU A 55 19.53 -29.35 -0.75
C GLU A 55 20.41 -29.76 0.44
N LYS A 56 21.49 -29.04 0.68
CA LYS A 56 22.36 -29.27 1.86
C LYS A 56 21.59 -29.12 3.17
N ASP A 57 20.54 -28.30 3.18
CA ASP A 57 19.68 -28.03 4.35
C ASP A 57 18.40 -28.88 4.38
N LEU A 58 18.09 -29.60 3.29
CA LEU A 58 16.88 -30.42 3.13
C LEU A 58 17.31 -31.79 2.61
N GLU A 59 17.87 -32.64 3.47
CA GLU A 59 18.29 -33.98 3.07
C GLU A 59 17.07 -34.84 2.66
N GLY A 60 16.79 -34.89 1.35
CA GLY A 60 15.86 -35.83 0.75
C GLY A 60 14.38 -35.52 0.94
N GLU A 61 14.00 -34.28 1.23
CA GLU A 61 12.58 -33.90 1.32
C GLU A 61 11.90 -34.05 -0.05
N LYS A 62 10.78 -34.78 -0.08
CA LYS A 62 9.97 -34.98 -1.29
C LYS A 62 8.84 -33.95 -1.34
N VAL A 63 8.77 -33.21 -2.44
CA VAL A 63 7.72 -32.24 -2.72
C VAL A 63 6.83 -32.75 -3.85
N ARG A 64 5.51 -32.72 -3.64
CA ARG A 64 4.55 -33.06 -4.71
C ARG A 64 4.24 -31.83 -5.52
N ILE A 65 4.37 -31.93 -6.85
CA ILE A 65 4.15 -30.81 -7.75
C ILE A 65 2.91 -31.05 -8.61
N GLY A 66 1.96 -30.12 -8.55
CA GLY A 66 0.96 -29.94 -9.60
C GLY A 66 1.42 -28.86 -10.56
N VAL A 67 1.20 -29.04 -11.86
CA VAL A 67 1.46 -28.01 -12.88
C VAL A 67 0.19 -27.80 -13.67
N GLU A 68 -0.18 -26.55 -13.90
CA GLU A 68 -1.38 -26.20 -14.62
C GLU A 68 -1.28 -24.83 -15.29
N ALA A 69 -1.86 -24.70 -16.49
CA ALA A 69 -2.06 -23.41 -17.13
C ALA A 69 -3.31 -22.72 -16.59
N LEU A 70 -3.23 -21.40 -16.39
CA LEU A 70 -4.38 -20.60 -15.97
C LEU A 70 -5.44 -20.63 -17.09
N ASP A 71 -6.55 -21.33 -16.84
CA ASP A 71 -7.66 -21.44 -17.78
C ASP A 71 -8.46 -20.13 -17.79
N THR A 72 -8.50 -19.45 -18.94
CA THR A 72 -9.42 -18.35 -19.18
C THR A 72 -10.82 -18.95 -19.41
N ALA A 73 -11.88 -18.28 -18.96
CA ALA A 73 -13.24 -18.85 -18.94
C ALA A 73 -13.66 -19.47 -20.30
N LYS A 74 -14.50 -20.52 -20.23
CA LYS A 74 -15.02 -21.30 -21.37
C LYS A 74 -15.41 -20.41 -22.56
N GLY A 75 -14.56 -20.40 -23.60
CA GLY A 75 -14.83 -19.72 -24.87
C GLY A 75 -13.77 -18.71 -25.31
N ALA A 76 -12.85 -18.28 -24.42
CA ALA A 76 -11.65 -17.55 -24.83
C ALA A 76 -10.57 -18.53 -25.31
N SER A 77 -9.74 -18.13 -26.28
CA SER A 77 -8.56 -18.92 -26.68
C SER A 77 -7.72 -19.21 -25.42
N ARG A 78 -7.18 -20.42 -25.32
CA ARG A 78 -6.20 -20.86 -24.31
C ARG A 78 -4.86 -20.12 -24.41
N GLU A 79 -4.84 -18.88 -24.89
CA GLU A 79 -3.61 -18.13 -25.11
C GLU A 79 -3.09 -17.63 -23.76
N LEU A 80 -1.95 -18.20 -23.35
CA LEU A 80 -1.09 -17.58 -22.34
C LEU A 80 -0.82 -16.14 -22.76
N LYS A 81 -0.99 -15.21 -21.84
CA LYS A 81 -0.82 -13.79 -22.14
C LYS A 81 0.63 -13.39 -21.96
N ASP A 82 1.13 -12.58 -22.90
CA ASP A 82 2.31 -11.77 -22.66
C ASP A 82 2.07 -10.84 -21.46
N SER A 83 3.10 -10.54 -20.66
CA SER A 83 2.94 -9.69 -19.47
C SER A 83 2.38 -8.30 -19.82
N SER A 84 2.69 -7.75 -21.00
CA SER A 84 2.13 -6.47 -21.45
C SER A 84 0.62 -6.52 -21.73
N GLY A 85 0.07 -7.72 -21.96
CA GLY A 85 -1.36 -7.97 -22.15
C GLY A 85 -2.11 -8.37 -20.86
N ILE A 86 -1.43 -8.40 -19.71
CA ILE A 86 -2.05 -8.71 -18.40
C ILE A 86 -2.71 -7.44 -17.85
N ASP A 87 -3.99 -7.57 -17.55
CA ASP A 87 -4.86 -6.51 -17.04
C ASP A 87 -5.51 -6.94 -15.70
N PRO A 88 -6.31 -6.08 -15.05
CA PRO A 88 -6.93 -6.44 -13.77
C PRO A 88 -7.85 -7.68 -13.79
N GLU A 89 -8.46 -8.06 -14.91
CA GLU A 89 -9.24 -9.32 -14.99
C GLU A 89 -8.32 -10.53 -14.76
N GLN A 90 -7.07 -10.44 -15.22
CA GLN A 90 -6.11 -11.53 -15.13
C GLN A 90 -5.62 -11.67 -13.69
N TRP A 91 -5.47 -10.55 -12.97
CA TRP A 91 -5.19 -10.56 -11.54
C TRP A 91 -6.30 -11.29 -10.77
N GLN A 92 -7.55 -11.04 -11.15
CA GLN A 92 -8.73 -11.69 -10.57
C GLN A 92 -8.72 -13.21 -10.82
N LEU A 93 -8.44 -13.65 -12.05
CA LEU A 93 -8.32 -15.08 -12.37
C LEU A 93 -7.22 -15.79 -11.57
N ILE A 94 -6.05 -15.16 -11.42
CA ILE A 94 -4.94 -15.70 -10.62
C ILE A 94 -5.37 -15.83 -9.15
N ALA A 95 -5.92 -14.76 -8.56
CA ALA A 95 -6.38 -14.75 -7.19
C ALA A 95 -7.50 -15.78 -6.94
N ASP A 96 -8.47 -15.88 -7.86
CA ASP A 96 -9.55 -16.87 -7.82
C ASP A 96 -9.00 -18.29 -7.84
N ARG A 97 -8.00 -18.54 -8.68
CA ARG A 97 -7.43 -19.86 -8.81
C ARG A 97 -6.67 -20.28 -7.54
N ILE A 98 -5.80 -19.41 -7.04
CA ILE A 98 -5.08 -19.65 -5.79
C ILE A 98 -6.06 -19.85 -4.64
N HIS A 99 -7.06 -18.98 -4.53
CA HIS A 99 -8.06 -19.07 -3.48
C HIS A 99 -8.81 -20.41 -3.56
N LYS A 100 -9.26 -20.84 -4.74
CA LYS A 100 -9.96 -22.12 -4.92
C LYS A 100 -9.12 -23.33 -4.46
N GLU A 101 -7.82 -23.31 -4.71
CA GLU A 101 -6.93 -24.44 -4.47
C GLU A 101 -6.22 -24.41 -3.09
N ARG A 102 -6.40 -23.34 -2.30
CA ARG A 102 -5.74 -23.11 -1.00
C ARG A 102 -5.86 -24.22 0.05
N GLY A 103 -6.88 -25.08 -0.05
CA GLY A 103 -7.07 -26.23 0.85
C GLY A 103 -6.41 -27.52 0.37
N ARG A 104 -5.95 -27.57 -0.90
CA ARG A 104 -5.37 -28.75 -1.54
C ARG A 104 -3.85 -28.66 -1.66
N TYR A 105 -3.32 -27.45 -1.71
CA TYR A 105 -1.90 -27.15 -1.85
C TYR A 105 -1.40 -26.36 -0.65
N ASP A 106 -0.16 -26.65 -0.30
CA ASP A 106 0.53 -26.03 0.82
C ASP A 106 1.28 -24.76 0.37
N GLY A 107 1.42 -24.51 -0.94
CA GLY A 107 2.05 -23.32 -1.51
C GLY A 107 1.83 -23.21 -3.02
N PHE A 108 2.10 -22.04 -3.57
CA PHE A 108 1.86 -21.70 -4.97
C PHE A 108 3.09 -21.04 -5.60
N VAL A 109 3.42 -21.45 -6.82
CA VAL A 109 4.40 -20.78 -7.68
C VAL A 109 3.67 -20.28 -8.93
N VAL A 110 3.76 -19.00 -9.22
CA VAL A 110 3.06 -18.37 -10.35
C VAL A 110 4.09 -17.97 -11.40
N LEU A 111 4.06 -18.62 -12.56
CA LEU A 111 4.95 -18.34 -13.68
C LEU A 111 4.37 -17.19 -14.51
N HIS A 112 5.08 -16.06 -14.52
CA HIS A 112 4.60 -14.79 -15.04
C HIS A 112 5.70 -14.06 -15.83
N GLY A 113 5.33 -13.22 -16.81
CA GLY A 113 6.29 -12.35 -17.51
C GLY A 113 6.80 -11.22 -16.63
N LEU A 114 8.05 -10.80 -16.83
CA LEU A 114 8.74 -9.90 -15.90
C LEU A 114 8.15 -8.48 -15.86
N ASP A 115 7.74 -7.94 -17.01
CA ASP A 115 7.39 -6.52 -17.19
C ASP A 115 6.29 -6.01 -16.25
N THR A 116 5.26 -6.83 -16.02
CA THR A 116 4.11 -6.46 -15.19
C THR A 116 3.98 -7.31 -13.93
N MET A 117 4.96 -8.18 -13.64
CA MET A 117 4.93 -9.07 -12.48
C MET A 117 4.76 -8.32 -11.16
N ALA A 118 5.48 -7.20 -11.00
CA ALA A 118 5.40 -6.37 -9.80
C ALA A 118 3.99 -5.81 -9.56
N TYR A 119 3.27 -5.42 -10.63
CA TYR A 119 1.88 -4.98 -10.54
C TYR A 119 0.95 -6.13 -10.15
N THR A 120 1.03 -7.26 -10.85
CA THR A 120 0.17 -8.43 -10.60
C THR A 120 0.38 -9.00 -9.20
N ALA A 121 1.63 -9.19 -8.78
CA ALA A 121 1.95 -9.75 -7.47
C ALA A 121 1.53 -8.81 -6.33
N SER A 122 1.66 -7.49 -6.52
CA SER A 122 1.11 -6.50 -5.59
C SER A 122 -0.41 -6.56 -5.51
N ALA A 123 -1.10 -6.66 -6.65
CA ALA A 123 -2.56 -6.78 -6.65
C ALA A 123 -3.02 -8.04 -5.91
N VAL A 124 -2.41 -9.18 -6.19
CA VAL A 124 -2.73 -10.44 -5.52
C VAL A 124 -2.47 -10.38 -4.01
N SER A 125 -1.44 -9.66 -3.56
CA SER A 125 -1.18 -9.48 -2.12
C SER A 125 -2.27 -8.67 -1.40
N PHE A 126 -2.91 -7.72 -2.07
CA PHE A 126 -4.06 -7.00 -1.53
C PHE A 126 -5.39 -7.76 -1.70
N MET A 127 -5.51 -8.57 -2.75
CA MET A 127 -6.71 -9.36 -3.03
C MET A 127 -6.85 -10.55 -2.09
N LEU A 128 -5.75 -11.23 -1.74
CA LEU A 128 -5.73 -12.41 -0.86
C LEU A 128 -5.26 -12.04 0.55
N ARG A 129 -6.21 -11.91 1.48
CA ARG A 129 -5.91 -11.64 2.90
C ARG A 129 -5.77 -12.92 3.70
N TYR A 130 -5.08 -12.79 4.84
CA TYR A 130 -4.90 -13.86 5.82
C TYR A 130 -4.20 -15.07 5.21
N LEU A 131 -3.06 -14.82 4.57
CA LEU A 131 -2.25 -15.86 3.98
C LEU A 131 -1.67 -16.78 5.07
N SER A 132 -1.71 -18.07 4.80
CA SER A 132 -1.11 -19.13 5.61
C SER A 132 -0.17 -20.02 4.78
N VAL A 133 -0.02 -19.70 3.50
CA VAL A 133 0.73 -20.44 2.48
C VAL A 133 1.51 -19.45 1.61
N PRO A 134 2.70 -19.82 1.11
CA PRO A 134 3.48 -19.00 0.18
C PRO A 134 2.81 -18.88 -1.17
N ILE A 135 2.91 -17.70 -1.77
CA ILE A 135 2.57 -17.45 -3.18
C ILE A 135 3.78 -16.76 -3.81
N ILE A 136 4.59 -17.49 -4.56
CA ILE A 136 5.84 -16.99 -5.13
C ILE A 136 5.66 -16.78 -6.63
N PHE A 137 5.66 -15.51 -7.05
CA PHE A 137 5.75 -15.15 -8.46
C PHE A 137 7.19 -15.30 -8.93
N THR A 138 7.37 -15.87 -10.11
CA THR A 138 8.69 -15.94 -10.75
C THR A 138 8.55 -15.93 -12.27
N GLY A 139 9.64 -15.64 -12.95
CA GLY A 139 9.71 -15.43 -14.39
C GLY A 139 11.11 -15.74 -14.90
N SER A 140 11.34 -15.50 -16.19
CA SER A 140 12.65 -15.65 -16.79
C SER A 140 12.83 -14.63 -17.90
N GLN A 141 14.08 -14.27 -18.14
CA GLN A 141 14.43 -13.41 -19.26
C GLN A 141 14.40 -14.19 -20.58
N LEU A 142 14.83 -15.45 -20.55
CA LEU A 142 14.85 -16.32 -21.73
C LEU A 142 13.78 -17.42 -21.67
N PRO A 143 13.29 -17.91 -22.82
CA PRO A 143 12.38 -19.05 -22.86
C PRO A 143 12.98 -20.32 -22.23
N LEU A 144 12.11 -21.24 -21.79
CA LEU A 144 12.51 -22.40 -20.96
C LEU A 144 13.51 -23.33 -21.67
N ASN A 145 13.45 -23.44 -23.00
CA ASN A 145 14.28 -24.36 -23.77
C ASN A 145 15.57 -23.73 -24.32
N PHE A 146 15.95 -22.53 -23.85
CA PHE A 146 17.23 -21.90 -24.21
C PHE A 146 18.38 -22.43 -23.35
N ALA A 147 19.55 -22.64 -23.97
CA ALA A 147 20.72 -23.19 -23.28
C ALA A 147 21.23 -22.34 -22.10
N ARG A 148 21.02 -21.01 -22.13
CA ARG A 148 21.44 -20.09 -21.06
C ARG A 148 20.26 -19.56 -20.24
N THR A 149 19.12 -20.23 -20.30
CA THR A 149 17.91 -19.79 -19.61
C THR A 149 18.08 -19.75 -18.10
N ASP A 150 17.50 -18.73 -17.48
CA ASP A 150 17.34 -18.60 -16.03
C ASP A 150 16.05 -19.28 -15.52
N ALA A 151 15.18 -19.74 -16.43
CA ALA A 151 13.86 -20.28 -16.10
C ALA A 151 13.90 -21.47 -15.14
N LEU A 152 14.68 -22.51 -15.44
CA LEU A 152 14.67 -23.74 -14.63
C LEU A 152 15.13 -23.48 -13.19
N GLN A 153 16.23 -22.72 -13.03
CA GLN A 153 16.73 -22.33 -11.72
C GLN A 153 15.67 -21.53 -10.95
N ASN A 154 15.04 -20.54 -11.60
CA ASN A 154 14.02 -19.72 -10.97
C ASN A 154 12.80 -20.55 -10.51
N ILE A 155 12.33 -21.50 -11.32
CA ILE A 155 11.21 -22.39 -10.94
C ILE A 155 11.60 -23.27 -9.76
N LEU A 156 12.76 -23.93 -9.81
CA LEU A 156 13.21 -24.83 -8.75
C LEU A 156 13.38 -24.09 -7.43
N CYS A 157 14.08 -22.95 -7.42
CA CYS A 157 14.26 -22.13 -6.23
C CYS A 157 12.92 -21.64 -5.67
N ALA A 158 11.98 -21.21 -6.53
CA ALA A 158 10.65 -20.80 -6.08
C ALA A 158 9.86 -21.96 -5.44
N ILE A 159 9.96 -23.18 -5.99
CA ILE A 159 9.34 -24.37 -5.39
C ILE A 159 10.01 -24.71 -4.05
N THR A 160 11.35 -24.66 -3.97
CA THR A 160 12.10 -24.91 -2.73
C THR A 160 11.70 -23.93 -1.64
N LEU A 161 11.61 -22.64 -1.95
CA LEU A 161 11.15 -21.60 -1.02
C LEU A 161 9.68 -21.82 -0.61
N ALA A 162 8.80 -22.14 -1.57
CA ALA A 162 7.39 -22.39 -1.30
C ALA A 162 7.15 -23.67 -0.47
N ALA A 163 8.10 -24.62 -0.47
CA ALA A 163 8.05 -25.84 0.31
C ALA A 163 8.57 -25.68 1.75
N GLN A 164 9.20 -24.55 2.11
CA GLN A 164 9.78 -24.35 3.44
C GLN A 164 8.74 -24.36 4.55
N ARG A 165 8.89 -25.29 5.51
CA ARG A 165 7.99 -25.46 6.64
C ARG A 165 8.75 -25.56 7.95
N ILE A 166 8.15 -25.03 9.01
CA ILE A 166 8.65 -25.14 10.38
C ILE A 166 7.55 -25.68 11.29
N GLY A 167 7.93 -26.46 12.31
CA GLY A 167 7.01 -27.10 13.24
C GLY A 167 7.03 -28.63 13.15
N GLY A 168 6.50 -29.27 14.19
CA GLY A 168 6.45 -30.73 14.33
C GLY A 168 5.26 -31.34 13.57
N GLU A 169 4.24 -31.77 14.31
CA GLU A 169 3.09 -32.51 13.74
C GLU A 169 2.19 -31.66 12.83
N ASP A 170 2.11 -30.35 13.08
CA ASP A 170 1.34 -29.39 12.27
C ASP A 170 2.29 -28.30 11.70
N PRO A 171 2.99 -28.60 10.60
CA PRO A 171 3.98 -27.70 10.03
C PRO A 171 3.33 -26.48 9.37
N VAL A 172 3.84 -25.29 9.67
CA VAL A 172 3.38 -24.02 9.08
C VAL A 172 4.37 -23.50 8.04
N ALA A 173 3.87 -22.70 7.09
CA ALA A 173 4.71 -22.01 6.10
C ALA A 173 5.71 -21.08 6.78
N VAL A 174 6.97 -21.14 6.35
CA VAL A 174 7.98 -20.15 6.75
C VAL A 174 7.70 -18.80 6.08
N ILE A 175 7.17 -18.80 4.86
CA ILE A 175 6.95 -17.61 4.03
C ILE A 175 5.45 -17.49 3.67
N PRO A 176 4.55 -17.09 4.57
CA PRO A 176 3.11 -16.98 4.29
C PRO A 176 2.77 -15.65 3.61
N GLU A 177 3.48 -15.30 2.54
CA GLU A 177 3.37 -14.01 1.84
C GLU A 177 3.28 -14.17 0.33
N VAL A 178 2.87 -13.09 -0.35
CA VAL A 178 3.07 -12.97 -1.80
C VAL A 178 4.45 -12.39 -2.05
N CYS A 179 5.27 -13.12 -2.78
CA CYS A 179 6.67 -12.77 -3.04
C CYS A 179 6.98 -12.77 -4.53
N ILE A 180 8.07 -12.10 -4.91
CA ILE A 180 8.70 -12.24 -6.21
C ILE A 180 10.07 -12.87 -6.00
N PHE A 181 10.32 -13.99 -6.67
CA PHE A 181 11.64 -14.61 -6.74
C PHE A 181 12.24 -14.36 -8.13
N ALA A 182 13.45 -13.82 -8.16
CA ALA A 182 14.21 -13.66 -9.40
C ALA A 182 15.70 -13.84 -9.16
N HIS A 183 16.33 -14.63 -10.04
CA HIS A 183 17.74 -14.99 -9.99
C HIS A 183 18.14 -15.78 -8.73
N ASP A 184 18.45 -15.08 -7.66
CA ASP A 184 18.93 -15.62 -6.39
C ASP A 184 18.26 -14.94 -5.18
N THR A 185 17.33 -14.02 -5.42
CA THR A 185 16.79 -13.14 -4.37
C THR A 185 15.27 -13.25 -4.29
N LEU A 186 14.74 -13.40 -3.07
CA LEU A 186 13.31 -13.36 -2.77
C LEU A 186 12.93 -12.00 -2.19
N PHE A 187 11.96 -11.34 -2.80
CA PHE A 187 11.43 -10.06 -2.37
C PHE A 187 9.97 -10.14 -1.93
N ARG A 188 9.56 -9.30 -0.99
CA ARG A 188 8.13 -9.04 -0.74
C ARG A 188 7.53 -8.39 -1.99
N ALA A 189 6.45 -8.95 -2.53
CA ALA A 189 5.92 -8.55 -3.84
C ALA A 189 5.56 -7.06 -3.92
N ASN A 190 4.80 -6.55 -2.94
CA ASN A 190 4.34 -5.16 -2.87
C ASN A 190 5.43 -4.15 -2.42
N ARG A 191 6.70 -4.58 -2.37
CA ARG A 191 7.88 -3.71 -2.18
C ARG A 191 8.80 -3.69 -3.40
N THR A 192 8.45 -4.46 -4.43
CA THR A 192 9.32 -4.77 -5.56
C THR A 192 8.96 -3.95 -6.79
N ARG A 193 9.96 -3.63 -7.61
CA ARG A 193 9.81 -3.08 -8.95
C ARG A 193 10.83 -3.69 -9.91
N MET A 194 10.54 -3.64 -11.21
CA MET A 194 11.51 -4.01 -12.23
C MET A 194 12.55 -2.88 -12.34
N SER A 195 13.79 -3.18 -11.97
CA SER A 195 14.90 -2.23 -11.94
C SER A 195 15.78 -2.32 -13.18
N ASN A 196 15.88 -3.50 -13.80
CA ASN A 196 16.71 -3.73 -14.97
C ASN A 196 16.03 -4.70 -15.96
N PRO A 197 15.61 -4.24 -17.14
CA PRO A 197 14.89 -5.10 -18.07
C PRO A 197 15.76 -6.12 -18.79
N SER A 198 17.09 -5.99 -18.75
CA SER A 198 18.04 -6.83 -19.50
C SER A 198 18.91 -7.76 -18.65
N SER A 199 18.87 -7.60 -17.32
CA SER A 199 19.66 -8.40 -16.38
C SER A 199 18.80 -9.52 -15.81
N TYR A 200 19.40 -10.68 -15.49
CA TYR A 200 18.73 -11.70 -14.68
C TYR A 200 18.37 -11.18 -13.28
N GLN A 201 19.15 -10.24 -12.75
CA GLN A 201 18.77 -9.44 -11.58
C GLN A 201 17.80 -8.33 -12.01
N SER A 202 16.59 -8.72 -12.43
CA SER A 202 15.63 -7.79 -13.05
C SER A 202 14.86 -6.92 -12.06
N PHE A 203 14.80 -7.33 -10.80
CA PHE A 203 13.98 -6.70 -9.77
C PHE A 203 14.81 -6.11 -8.63
N ALA A 204 14.25 -5.09 -7.98
CA ALA A 204 14.79 -4.52 -6.75
C ALA A 204 13.66 -4.11 -5.80
N SER A 205 13.99 -4.12 -4.51
CA SER A 205 13.17 -3.59 -3.42
C SER A 205 13.98 -2.54 -2.66
N SER A 206 13.85 -1.26 -3.04
CA SER A 206 14.71 -0.20 -2.52
C SER A 206 14.34 0.25 -1.10
N ASN A 207 13.07 0.12 -0.72
CA ASN A 207 12.55 0.57 0.58
C ASN A 207 12.33 -0.57 1.58
N TYR A 208 12.65 -1.81 1.20
CA TYR A 208 12.52 -2.96 2.10
C TYR A 208 13.57 -4.03 1.78
N PRO A 209 14.28 -4.60 2.77
CA PRO A 209 15.28 -5.63 2.53
C PRO A 209 14.69 -6.90 1.88
N PRO A 210 15.49 -7.68 1.13
CA PRO A 210 15.08 -9.01 0.66
C PRO A 210 14.65 -9.93 1.81
N LEU A 211 13.71 -10.82 1.53
CA LEU A 211 13.19 -11.81 2.49
C LEU A 211 14.07 -13.05 2.56
N ALA A 212 14.75 -13.40 1.46
CA ALA A 212 15.70 -14.50 1.43
C ALA A 212 16.73 -14.33 0.30
N GLN A 213 17.91 -14.92 0.50
CA GLN A 213 18.91 -15.14 -0.53
C GLN A 213 19.09 -16.64 -0.77
N VAL A 214 19.11 -17.06 -2.03
CA VAL A 214 19.31 -18.45 -2.44
C VAL A 214 20.69 -18.58 -3.08
N GLY A 215 21.65 -19.07 -2.28
CA GLY A 215 23.01 -19.37 -2.71
C GLY A 215 23.33 -20.85 -2.57
N GLU A 216 24.50 -21.17 -2.01
CA GLU A 216 24.83 -22.54 -1.58
C GLU A 216 23.87 -23.05 -0.49
N TYR A 217 23.34 -22.14 0.32
CA TYR A 217 22.36 -22.37 1.37
C TYR A 217 21.16 -21.43 1.17
N LEU A 218 20.02 -21.78 1.75
CA LEU A 218 18.86 -20.89 1.79
C LEU A 218 18.94 -19.98 3.02
N ASP A 219 19.25 -18.70 2.81
CA ASP A 219 19.31 -17.71 3.88
C ASP A 219 17.98 -16.94 3.97
N ILE A 220 17.08 -17.38 4.84
CA ILE A 220 15.73 -16.80 5.02
C ILE A 220 15.72 -15.85 6.23
N GLN A 221 15.41 -14.58 5.96
CA GLN A 221 15.33 -13.52 6.96
C GLN A 221 13.96 -13.53 7.65
N SER A 222 13.71 -14.57 8.47
CA SER A 222 12.41 -14.80 9.15
C SER A 222 11.88 -13.61 9.97
N HIS A 223 12.77 -12.77 10.50
CA HIS A 223 12.40 -11.56 11.26
C HIS A 223 11.77 -10.46 10.39
N LEU A 224 11.91 -10.53 9.06
CA LEU A 224 11.28 -9.63 8.09
C LEU A 224 9.93 -10.18 7.59
N ILE A 225 9.62 -11.45 7.86
CA ILE A 225 8.49 -12.15 7.27
C ILE A 225 7.29 -12.14 8.23
N HIS A 226 6.09 -11.95 7.69
CA HIS A 226 4.85 -12.00 8.45
C HIS A 226 4.56 -13.41 8.99
N SER A 227 4.01 -13.48 10.21
CA SER A 227 3.57 -14.76 10.75
C SER A 227 2.35 -15.31 9.99
N PRO A 228 2.22 -16.63 9.83
CA PRO A 228 1.08 -17.24 9.16
C PRO A 228 -0.24 -16.86 9.85
N SER A 229 -1.25 -16.52 9.06
CA SER A 229 -2.56 -16.23 9.62
C SER A 229 -3.24 -17.50 10.11
N ARG A 230 -3.89 -17.41 11.27
CA ARG A 230 -4.82 -18.45 11.76
C ARG A 230 -6.23 -18.30 11.20
N GLN A 231 -6.51 -17.17 10.54
CA GLN A 231 -7.81 -16.94 9.92
C GLN A 231 -7.87 -17.62 8.56
N LEU A 232 -9.07 -18.01 8.14
CA LEU A 232 -9.28 -18.52 6.79
C LEU A 232 -8.96 -17.41 5.78
N MET A 233 -8.11 -17.74 4.79
CA MET A 233 -7.79 -16.83 3.68
C MET A 233 -9.08 -16.27 3.06
N ARG A 234 -9.13 -14.95 2.88
CA ARG A 234 -10.26 -14.23 2.26
C ARG A 234 -9.82 -13.56 0.96
N GLN A 235 -10.75 -13.41 0.04
CA GLN A 235 -10.49 -12.83 -1.28
C GLN A 235 -11.35 -11.59 -1.53
N ARG A 236 -10.76 -10.54 -2.11
CA ARG A 236 -11.45 -9.42 -2.77
C ARG A 236 -11.54 -9.67 -4.27
N ARG A 237 -12.69 -9.40 -4.87
CA ARG A 237 -13.05 -9.86 -6.23
C ARG A 237 -13.20 -8.77 -7.31
N GLU A 238 -13.20 -7.51 -6.93
CA GLU A 238 -13.50 -6.40 -7.85
C GLU A 238 -12.24 -5.51 -7.99
N VAL A 239 -11.83 -5.21 -9.23
CA VAL A 239 -10.64 -4.39 -9.56
C VAL A 239 -10.85 -3.49 -10.80
N HIS A 240 -12.11 -3.22 -11.18
CA HIS A 240 -12.47 -2.58 -12.46
C HIS A 240 -12.63 -1.06 -12.40
N ILE A 241 -12.23 -0.40 -11.31
CA ILE A 241 -12.34 1.06 -11.20
C ILE A 241 -11.22 1.79 -11.97
N PRO A 242 -11.48 2.98 -12.56
CA PRO A 242 -10.45 3.76 -13.24
C PRO A 242 -9.43 4.32 -12.25
N VAL A 243 -8.16 3.96 -12.43
CA VAL A 243 -7.02 4.57 -11.73
C VAL A 243 -6.02 5.00 -12.77
N HIS A 244 -5.55 6.24 -12.70
CA HIS A 244 -4.50 6.77 -13.56
C HIS A 244 -3.22 6.99 -12.77
N ILE A 245 -2.07 6.77 -13.40
CA ILE A 245 -0.75 7.16 -12.85
C ILE A 245 -0.29 8.40 -13.60
N LEU A 246 0.08 9.45 -12.88
CA LEU A 246 0.58 10.69 -13.46
C LEU A 246 1.90 11.10 -12.80
N ASP A 247 2.96 11.13 -13.59
CA ASP A 247 4.21 11.77 -13.21
C ASP A 247 4.06 13.29 -13.38
N VAL A 248 4.32 14.06 -12.31
CA VAL A 248 4.49 15.50 -12.46
C VAL A 248 5.82 15.80 -13.15
N TYR A 249 5.85 16.79 -14.03
CA TYR A 249 7.08 17.22 -14.70
C TYR A 249 7.10 18.76 -14.83
N PRO A 250 8.30 19.37 -14.96
CA PRO A 250 8.40 20.82 -15.06
C PRO A 250 7.58 21.33 -16.26
N GLY A 251 6.67 22.27 -16.00
CA GLY A 251 5.78 22.81 -17.02
C GLY A 251 4.55 21.96 -17.35
N ILE A 252 4.21 20.96 -16.52
CA ILE A 252 2.94 20.22 -16.68
C ILE A 252 1.74 21.18 -16.72
N ASP A 253 0.87 20.95 -17.70
CA ASP A 253 -0.33 21.74 -17.92
C ASP A 253 -1.50 21.13 -17.14
N ALA A 254 -2.20 21.95 -16.35
CA ALA A 254 -3.33 21.51 -15.54
C ALA A 254 -4.44 20.83 -16.37
N ARG A 255 -4.56 21.17 -17.66
CA ARG A 255 -5.54 20.56 -18.58
C ARG A 255 -5.38 19.05 -18.69
N VAL A 256 -4.21 18.48 -18.40
CA VAL A 256 -4.02 17.02 -18.39
C VAL A 256 -4.98 16.33 -17.41
N LEU A 257 -5.25 16.97 -16.26
CA LEU A 257 -6.13 16.44 -15.22
C LEU A 257 -7.57 16.34 -15.72
N ASP A 258 -8.06 17.39 -16.39
CA ASP A 258 -9.41 17.38 -16.97
C ASP A 258 -9.55 16.37 -18.12
N HIS A 259 -8.50 16.14 -18.89
CA HIS A 259 -8.53 15.12 -19.95
C HIS A 259 -8.57 13.69 -19.39
N LEU A 260 -7.77 13.40 -18.36
CA LEU A 260 -7.72 12.08 -17.72
C LEU A 260 -9.06 11.70 -17.08
N PHE A 261 -9.75 12.67 -16.48
CA PHE A 261 -11.01 12.45 -15.77
C PHE A 261 -12.23 12.99 -16.52
N LYS A 262 -12.11 13.13 -17.85
CA LYS A 262 -13.22 13.54 -18.72
C LYS A 262 -14.35 12.52 -18.63
N GLY A 263 -15.50 12.94 -18.10
CA GLY A 263 -16.67 12.08 -17.90
C GLY A 263 -17.03 11.84 -16.44
N ILE A 264 -16.17 12.23 -15.49
CA ILE A 264 -16.57 12.41 -14.10
C ILE A 264 -17.27 13.77 -13.98
N PRO A 265 -18.56 13.83 -13.62
CA PRO A 265 -19.31 15.08 -13.55
C PRO A 265 -18.63 16.10 -12.63
N SER A 266 -18.59 17.36 -13.06
CA SER A 266 -18.00 18.47 -12.31
C SER A 266 -18.93 19.01 -11.19
N ASP A 267 -20.22 18.71 -11.25
CA ASP A 267 -21.23 19.26 -10.34
C ASP A 267 -21.50 18.33 -9.14
N THR A 268 -20.74 18.54 -8.07
CA THR A 268 -21.03 18.07 -6.70
C THR A 268 -21.77 19.13 -5.87
N GLN A 269 -22.55 20.02 -6.50
CA GLN A 269 -23.45 20.95 -5.77
C GLN A 269 -24.75 20.29 -5.28
N LYS A 270 -25.04 19.06 -5.70
CA LYS A 270 -25.93 18.21 -4.89
C LYS A 270 -25.07 17.61 -3.80
N GLU A 271 -25.58 17.63 -2.57
CA GLU A 271 -25.11 16.76 -1.48
C GLU A 271 -25.27 15.31 -1.96
N ILE A 272 -24.30 14.84 -2.73
CA ILE A 272 -24.14 13.44 -3.08
C ILE A 272 -23.68 12.79 -1.78
N GLY A 273 -24.49 11.87 -1.24
CA GLY A 273 -24.10 11.12 -0.05
C GLY A 273 -22.75 10.45 -0.29
N GLU A 274 -21.94 10.25 0.76
CA GLU A 274 -20.58 9.71 0.63
C GLU A 274 -20.48 8.41 -0.19
N ASP A 275 -21.57 7.64 -0.24
CA ASP A 275 -21.73 6.38 -0.96
C ASP A 275 -21.97 6.52 -2.48
N GLU A 276 -22.29 7.71 -2.97
CA GLU A 276 -22.60 7.98 -4.40
C GLU A 276 -21.44 8.66 -5.15
N HIS A 277 -20.28 8.90 -4.50
CA HIS A 277 -19.12 9.47 -5.16
C HIS A 277 -18.52 8.55 -6.24
N PRO A 278 -18.08 9.11 -7.38
CA PRO A 278 -17.44 8.32 -8.43
C PRO A 278 -16.14 7.69 -7.92
N ARG A 279 -16.10 6.36 -7.90
CA ARG A 279 -14.91 5.60 -7.50
C ARG A 279 -13.85 5.64 -8.61
N ALA A 280 -13.04 6.70 -8.58
CA ALA A 280 -11.89 6.88 -9.46
C ALA A 280 -10.65 7.27 -8.64
N GLY A 281 -9.48 6.91 -9.16
CA GLY A 281 -8.20 7.14 -8.50
C GLY A 281 -7.19 7.89 -9.37
N LEU A 282 -6.39 8.75 -8.75
CA LEU A 282 -5.17 9.30 -9.32
C LEU A 282 -3.97 8.94 -8.43
N LEU A 283 -3.04 8.16 -8.95
CA LEU A 283 -1.71 8.01 -8.36
C LEU A 283 -0.81 9.11 -8.91
N LEU A 284 -0.58 10.13 -8.10
CA LEU A 284 0.26 11.29 -8.43
C LEU A 284 1.71 11.02 -8.00
N ARG A 285 2.61 10.83 -8.95
CA ARG A 285 4.04 10.68 -8.68
C ARG A 285 4.67 12.06 -8.61
N THR A 286 4.90 12.53 -7.40
CA THR A 286 5.45 13.83 -6.99
C THR A 286 6.98 13.84 -6.94
N TYR A 287 7.59 15.02 -6.86
CA TYR A 287 9.04 15.13 -6.69
C TYR A 287 9.45 14.91 -5.24
N GLY A 288 10.65 14.34 -5.04
CA GLY A 288 11.32 14.27 -3.76
C GLY A 288 10.40 13.78 -2.63
N MET A 289 10.17 14.65 -1.65
CA MET A 289 9.41 14.37 -0.43
C MET A 289 7.91 14.72 -0.53
N GLY A 290 7.38 14.96 -1.74
CA GLY A 290 5.93 15.19 -1.93
C GLY A 290 5.57 16.50 -2.61
N THR A 291 6.51 17.15 -3.29
CA THR A 291 6.27 18.45 -3.94
C THR A 291 5.72 18.29 -5.35
N ALA A 292 4.87 19.24 -5.76
CA ALA A 292 4.31 19.30 -7.11
C ALA A 292 4.50 20.69 -7.73
N PRO A 293 4.31 20.85 -9.05
CA PRO A 293 4.36 22.16 -9.70
C PRO A 293 3.35 23.15 -9.13
N ILE A 294 3.80 24.38 -8.85
CA ILE A 294 2.99 25.52 -8.37
C ILE A 294 2.48 26.36 -9.55
N SER A 295 2.54 25.85 -10.78
CA SER A 295 2.08 26.58 -11.97
C SER A 295 0.59 26.91 -11.86
N SER A 296 0.15 27.93 -12.63
CA SER A 296 -1.09 28.71 -12.50
C SER A 296 -2.42 27.95 -12.70
N GLY A 297 -2.58 26.80 -12.06
CA GLY A 297 -3.79 25.98 -12.13
C GLY A 297 -3.58 24.51 -11.79
N PHE A 298 -2.35 24.01 -11.60
CA PHE A 298 -2.15 22.56 -11.39
C PHE A 298 -2.67 22.12 -10.02
N LEU A 299 -2.30 22.87 -8.96
CA LEU A 299 -2.77 22.61 -7.60
C LEU A 299 -4.29 22.79 -7.50
N GLU A 300 -4.83 23.82 -8.15
CA GLU A 300 -6.28 24.08 -8.25
C GLU A 300 -6.99 22.95 -9.01
N GLY A 301 -6.35 22.38 -10.03
CA GLY A 301 -6.85 21.20 -10.74
C GLY A 301 -6.91 19.96 -9.85
N ILE A 302 -5.92 19.77 -8.97
CA ILE A 302 -5.95 18.68 -7.97
C ILE A 302 -7.10 18.90 -6.97
N GLU A 303 -7.27 20.12 -6.45
CA GLU A 303 -8.40 20.47 -5.57
C GLU A 303 -9.75 20.22 -6.27
N ALA A 304 -9.86 20.58 -7.55
CA ALA A 304 -11.06 20.33 -8.32
C ALA A 304 -11.34 18.83 -8.46
N LEU A 305 -10.31 18.00 -8.69
CA LEU A 305 -10.47 16.55 -8.79
C LEU A 305 -10.92 15.92 -7.46
N THR A 306 -10.31 16.30 -6.34
CA THR A 306 -10.69 15.75 -5.04
C THR A 306 -12.11 16.17 -4.64
N ARG A 307 -12.53 17.40 -4.97
CA ARG A 307 -13.94 17.85 -4.83
C ARG A 307 -14.92 17.09 -5.71
N ARG A 308 -14.48 16.54 -6.85
CA ARG A 308 -15.29 15.63 -7.70
C ARG A 308 -15.40 14.21 -7.12
N GLY A 309 -14.76 13.93 -5.98
CA GLY A 309 -14.74 12.61 -5.33
C GLY A 309 -13.61 11.68 -5.80
N VAL A 310 -12.71 12.15 -6.67
CA VAL A 310 -11.54 11.36 -7.10
C VAL A 310 -10.57 11.22 -5.93
N VAL A 311 -10.18 9.98 -5.62
CA VAL A 311 -9.17 9.74 -4.58
C VAL A 311 -7.79 9.93 -5.19
N VAL A 312 -7.07 10.94 -4.71
CA VAL A 312 -5.71 11.25 -5.16
C VAL A 312 -4.71 10.75 -4.12
N MET A 313 -3.80 9.86 -4.52
CA MET A 313 -2.68 9.41 -3.70
C MET A 313 -1.37 9.95 -4.26
N ALA A 314 -0.58 10.64 -3.44
CA ALA A 314 0.77 11.05 -3.77
C ALA A 314 1.78 9.97 -3.39
N ILE A 315 2.71 9.65 -4.29
CA ILE A 315 3.96 8.91 -4.02
C ILE A 315 5.15 9.66 -4.61
N SER A 316 6.38 9.28 -4.28
CA SER A 316 7.57 9.88 -4.89
C SER A 316 7.88 9.28 -6.26
N GLN A 317 8.42 10.09 -7.17
CA GLN A 317 9.09 9.60 -8.37
C GLN A 317 10.42 8.91 -8.07
N ALA A 318 11.08 9.28 -6.96
CA ALA A 318 12.34 8.71 -6.55
C ALA A 318 12.20 7.19 -6.32
N HIS A 319 13.27 6.45 -6.64
CA HIS A 319 13.28 4.99 -6.49
C HIS A 319 13.30 4.54 -5.02
N MET A 320 13.95 5.33 -4.17
CA MET A 320 14.15 5.05 -2.76
C MET A 320 13.80 6.28 -1.94
N GLY A 321 13.33 6.05 -0.72
CA GLY A 321 12.87 7.08 0.20
C GLY A 321 11.39 6.95 0.49
N HIS A 322 10.91 7.83 1.35
CA HIS A 322 9.53 7.85 1.79
C HIS A 322 9.00 9.27 1.67
N LEU A 323 7.73 9.43 1.31
CA LEU A 323 7.06 10.68 1.58
C LEU A 323 6.95 10.83 3.10
N SER A 324 7.61 11.85 3.63
CA SER A 324 7.44 12.24 5.03
C SER A 324 6.14 13.02 5.17
N LEU A 325 5.78 13.32 6.42
CA LEU A 325 4.89 14.44 6.74
C LEU A 325 5.10 15.62 5.80
N PRO A 326 4.02 16.14 5.19
CA PRO A 326 4.07 17.40 4.47
C PRO A 326 4.63 18.50 5.36
N ARG A 327 5.72 19.13 4.92
CA ARG A 327 6.41 20.21 5.64
C ARG A 327 6.60 21.45 4.79
N ASP A 328 6.62 21.29 3.48
CA ASP A 328 6.74 22.41 2.56
C ASP A 328 5.33 22.93 2.17
N PRO A 329 5.22 24.21 1.81
CA PRO A 329 3.92 24.82 1.50
C PRO A 329 3.13 24.15 0.37
N VAL A 330 3.76 23.37 -0.50
CA VAL A 330 3.11 22.69 -1.62
C VAL A 330 2.55 21.34 -1.20
N SER A 331 3.37 20.51 -0.55
CA SER A 331 2.88 19.23 -0.01
C SER A 331 1.75 19.45 1.00
N LEU A 332 1.84 20.54 1.78
CA LEU A 332 0.77 20.97 2.69
C LEU A 332 -0.53 21.28 1.94
N ARG A 333 -0.47 22.05 0.84
CA ARG A 333 -1.65 22.32 0.00
C ARG A 333 -2.26 21.07 -0.60
N LEU A 334 -1.43 20.13 -1.08
CA LEU A 334 -1.94 18.86 -1.59
C LEU A 334 -2.74 18.12 -0.50
N LEU A 335 -2.21 18.07 0.72
CA LEU A 335 -2.91 17.44 1.84
C LEU A 335 -4.19 18.20 2.23
N GLU A 336 -4.17 19.54 2.25
CA GLU A 336 -5.36 20.39 2.45
C GLU A 336 -6.46 20.07 1.42
N TYR A 337 -6.07 19.78 0.18
CA TYR A 337 -6.99 19.38 -0.88
C TYR A 337 -7.49 17.94 -0.77
N GLY A 338 -7.06 17.19 0.25
CA GLY A 338 -7.51 15.81 0.49
C GLY A 338 -6.70 14.75 -0.25
N VAL A 339 -5.50 15.10 -0.74
CA VAL A 339 -4.53 14.13 -1.28
C VAL A 339 -3.99 13.28 -0.13
N ILE A 340 -4.05 11.95 -0.27
CA ILE A 340 -3.43 11.01 0.68
C ILE A 340 -1.99 10.71 0.29
N PHE A 341 -1.11 10.47 1.26
CA PHE A 341 0.31 10.23 1.02
C PHE A 341 0.63 8.75 1.19
N GLY A 342 1.12 8.11 0.13
CA GLY A 342 1.40 6.66 0.07
C GLY A 342 2.73 6.24 0.70
N ALA A 343 3.25 7.00 1.67
CA ALA A 343 4.51 6.75 2.37
C ALA A 343 5.66 6.36 1.44
N ASP A 344 6.18 5.14 1.56
CA ASP A 344 7.31 4.57 0.80
C ASP A 344 6.90 3.46 -0.19
N MET A 345 5.61 3.39 -0.54
CA MET A 345 5.11 2.43 -1.53
C MET A 345 5.78 2.62 -2.90
N THR A 346 5.96 1.52 -3.62
CA THR A 346 6.29 1.56 -5.04
C THR A 346 5.08 2.02 -5.86
N ALA A 347 5.30 2.44 -7.11
CA ALA A 347 4.20 2.84 -7.99
C ALA A 347 3.28 1.65 -8.31
N GLU A 348 3.88 0.48 -8.47
CA GLU A 348 3.23 -0.79 -8.71
C GLU A 348 2.29 -1.17 -7.56
N ALA A 349 2.80 -1.08 -6.32
CA ALA A 349 2.03 -1.38 -5.13
C ALA A 349 0.93 -0.35 -4.89
N ALA A 350 1.23 0.95 -4.99
CA ALA A 350 0.24 2.00 -4.78
C ALA A 350 -0.90 1.94 -5.81
N TYR A 351 -0.58 1.71 -7.09
CA TYR A 351 -1.58 1.53 -8.14
C TYR A 351 -2.46 0.30 -7.87
N ALA A 352 -1.87 -0.84 -7.56
CA ALA A 352 -2.58 -2.06 -7.23
C ALA A 352 -3.48 -1.88 -5.98
N LYS A 353 -2.97 -1.22 -4.94
CA LYS A 353 -3.71 -0.91 -3.70
C LYS A 353 -4.93 -0.04 -4.01
N MET A 354 -4.74 1.06 -4.76
CA MET A 354 -5.85 1.92 -5.18
C MET A 354 -6.90 1.15 -5.98
N LYS A 355 -6.48 0.35 -6.98
CA LYS A 355 -7.39 -0.49 -7.78
C LYS A 355 -8.23 -1.42 -6.91
N VAL A 356 -7.60 -2.16 -5.99
CA VAL A 356 -8.28 -3.16 -5.14
C VAL A 356 -9.21 -2.52 -4.12
N PHE A 357 -8.77 -1.45 -3.44
CA PHE A 357 -9.56 -0.86 -2.35
C PHE A 357 -10.66 0.07 -2.84
N LEU A 358 -10.44 0.85 -3.90
CA LEU A 358 -11.49 1.69 -4.46
C LEU A 358 -12.58 0.86 -5.15
N SER A 359 -12.26 -0.35 -5.61
CA SER A 359 -13.26 -1.29 -6.17
C SER A 359 -14.07 -2.02 -5.10
N SER A 360 -13.78 -1.83 -3.81
CA SER A 360 -14.59 -2.42 -2.73
C SER A 360 -16.01 -1.81 -2.70
N LYS A 361 -16.90 -2.32 -1.86
CA LYS A 361 -18.19 -1.68 -1.54
C LYS A 361 -18.15 -0.94 -0.21
N ASP A 362 -16.96 -0.82 0.38
CA ASP A 362 -16.79 -0.15 1.67
C ASP A 362 -16.96 1.36 1.50
N PRO A 363 -17.50 2.08 2.51
CA PRO A 363 -17.57 3.53 2.51
C PRO A 363 -16.22 4.18 2.15
N ILE A 364 -16.25 5.30 1.43
CA ILE A 364 -15.03 5.94 0.92
C ILE A 364 -14.08 6.36 2.04
N THR A 365 -14.61 6.68 3.21
CA THR A 365 -13.86 6.95 4.45
C THR A 365 -13.01 5.73 4.85
N LYS A 366 -13.63 4.56 4.97
CA LYS A 366 -12.94 3.28 5.25
C LYS A 366 -11.95 2.90 4.16
N VAL A 367 -12.25 3.21 2.90
CA VAL A 367 -11.32 3.00 1.79
C VAL A 367 -10.07 3.87 1.97
N LYS A 368 -10.23 5.17 2.26
CA LYS A 368 -9.10 6.09 2.51
C LYS A 368 -8.27 5.65 3.72
N GLU A 369 -8.90 5.21 4.81
CA GLU A 369 -8.21 4.64 5.97
C GLU A 369 -7.36 3.41 5.57
N ALA A 370 -7.94 2.48 4.82
CA ALA A 370 -7.21 1.30 4.37
C ALA A 370 -6.07 1.62 3.38
N LEU A 371 -6.20 2.69 2.59
CA LEU A 371 -5.14 3.18 1.72
C LEU A 371 -3.98 3.81 2.51
N LEU A 372 -4.27 4.44 3.65
CA LEU A 372 -3.30 5.08 4.54
C LEU A 372 -2.62 4.11 5.52
N ALA A 373 -3.25 2.97 5.81
CA ALA A 373 -2.71 1.94 6.70
C ALA A 373 -2.00 0.82 5.93
N ASP A 374 -0.96 0.23 6.53
CA ASP A 374 -0.36 -1.00 6.03
C ASP A 374 -1.36 -2.16 6.03
N GLN A 375 -1.41 -2.89 4.93
CA GLN A 375 -2.35 -4.00 4.74
C GLN A 375 -1.65 -5.34 4.70
N CYS A 376 -0.49 -5.38 4.06
CA CYS A 376 0.30 -6.60 3.89
C CYS A 376 1.78 -6.28 3.68
N GLY A 377 2.30 -5.28 4.39
CA GLY A 377 3.73 -4.95 4.40
C GLY A 377 4.17 -4.11 3.21
N GLU A 378 3.28 -3.42 2.50
CA GLU A 378 3.59 -2.57 1.34
C GLU A 378 4.24 -1.23 1.70
N GLN A 379 4.10 -0.80 2.96
CA GLN A 379 4.59 0.49 3.44
C GLN A 379 5.16 0.36 4.86
N SER A 380 6.16 1.17 5.18
CA SER A 380 6.85 1.10 6.48
C SER A 380 6.12 1.89 7.58
N ARG A 381 5.12 2.69 7.20
CA ARG A 381 4.32 3.52 8.12
C ARG A 381 2.85 3.44 7.80
N SER A 382 2.02 3.29 8.81
CA SER A 382 0.58 3.52 8.74
C SER A 382 0.27 4.94 9.18
N LEU A 383 -0.68 5.57 8.53
CA LEU A 383 -1.25 6.84 8.96
C LEU A 383 -2.69 6.60 9.41
N LEU A 384 -3.02 7.06 10.61
CA LEU A 384 -4.39 7.12 11.10
C LEU A 384 -4.78 8.59 11.23
N ALA A 385 -5.74 9.04 10.44
CA ALA A 385 -6.25 10.41 10.48
C ALA A 385 -7.63 10.43 11.14
N MET A 386 -7.77 11.16 12.25
CA MET A 386 -9.05 11.46 12.88
C MET A 386 -9.50 12.85 12.45
N ARG A 387 -10.77 13.01 12.08
CA ARG A 387 -11.32 14.28 11.59
C ARG A 387 -12.50 14.73 12.44
N PHE A 388 -12.57 16.04 12.66
CA PHE A 388 -13.65 16.69 13.38
C PHE A 388 -14.10 17.90 12.55
N ASP A 389 -15.37 17.96 12.18
CA ASP A 389 -15.97 19.05 11.40
C ASP A 389 -16.95 19.84 12.27
N GLU A 390 -17.09 21.15 12.00
CA GLU A 390 -17.88 22.09 12.82
C GLU A 390 -19.39 21.76 12.89
N GLN A 391 -19.92 20.98 11.94
CA GLN A 391 -21.36 20.78 11.71
C GLN A 391 -21.84 19.31 11.69
N GLU A 392 -21.21 18.36 12.39
CA GLU A 392 -21.82 17.02 12.49
C GLU A 392 -23.14 17.06 13.29
N PRO A 393 -24.22 16.41 12.83
CA PRO A 393 -25.51 16.49 13.49
C PRO A 393 -25.45 15.87 14.89
N THR A 394 -25.89 16.65 15.87
CA THR A 394 -26.16 16.24 17.25
C THR A 394 -27.30 15.20 17.27
N GLY A 395 -26.95 13.92 17.05
CA GLY A 395 -27.86 12.78 17.08
C GLY A 395 -27.80 12.04 18.42
N ASN A 396 -28.96 11.78 19.02
CA ASN A 396 -29.14 11.24 20.37
C ASN A 396 -29.00 9.70 20.46
N THR A 397 -28.06 9.08 19.76
CA THR A 397 -27.82 7.63 19.82
C THR A 397 -26.38 7.32 20.17
N GLU A 398 -26.19 6.44 21.16
CA GLU A 398 -24.92 6.10 21.83
C GLU A 398 -23.78 5.63 20.90
N GLU A 399 -24.01 5.45 19.60
CA GLU A 399 -23.00 5.03 18.63
C GLU A 399 -22.38 6.15 17.77
N GLU A 400 -22.88 7.40 17.76
CA GLU A 400 -22.40 8.38 16.77
C GLU A 400 -22.33 9.86 17.23
N ARG A 401 -21.15 10.46 16.98
CA ARG A 401 -20.84 11.89 16.74
C ARG A 401 -20.21 12.71 17.88
N PHE A 402 -18.90 12.53 18.02
CA PHE A 402 -17.80 13.48 17.73
C PHE A 402 -17.99 15.01 17.87
N THR A 403 -18.96 15.52 18.63
CA THR A 403 -18.99 16.93 19.03
C THR A 403 -18.61 17.05 20.52
N ARG A 404 -17.31 17.11 20.84
CA ARG A 404 -16.88 17.54 22.16
C ARG A 404 -16.43 18.99 22.12
N ILE A 405 -17.24 19.81 22.78
CA ILE A 405 -16.94 21.18 23.19
C ILE A 405 -15.59 21.17 23.92
N LEU A 406 -14.73 22.12 23.55
CA LEU A 406 -13.38 22.39 24.08
C LEU A 406 -13.31 22.69 25.60
N GLU A 407 -14.28 22.24 26.40
CA GLU A 407 -14.25 22.26 27.87
C GLU A 407 -14.75 20.96 28.56
N ALA A 408 -15.07 19.88 27.84
CA ALA A 408 -15.49 18.62 28.48
C ALA A 408 -14.61 17.45 28.04
N LYS A 409 -13.89 16.85 29.02
CA LYS A 409 -13.09 15.62 28.93
C LYS A 409 -13.52 14.71 27.77
N VAL A 410 -12.61 14.39 26.85
CA VAL A 410 -12.80 13.37 25.80
C VAL A 410 -12.44 11.97 26.33
N SER A 411 -13.36 11.30 27.03
CA SER A 411 -13.28 9.87 27.36
C SER A 411 -13.89 9.00 26.25
N GLY A 412 -13.07 8.21 25.57
CA GLY A 412 -13.52 7.16 24.65
C GLY A 412 -12.58 5.97 24.73
N ASP A 413 -13.11 4.76 24.67
CA ASP A 413 -12.29 3.55 24.61
C ASP A 413 -11.78 3.35 23.17
N TRP A 414 -10.52 3.73 22.89
CA TRP A 414 -9.90 3.46 21.59
C TRP A 414 -8.93 2.29 21.69
N HIS A 415 -9.35 1.13 21.17
CA HIS A 415 -8.47 0.00 21.03
C HIS A 415 -7.54 0.18 19.82
N LEU A 416 -6.40 0.85 20.03
CA LEU A 416 -5.29 0.77 19.09
C LEU A 416 -4.86 -0.70 18.95
N PRO A 417 -4.66 -1.24 17.73
CA PRO A 417 -4.21 -2.61 17.56
C PRO A 417 -2.95 -2.84 18.38
N ARG A 418 -2.90 -3.94 19.14
CA ARG A 418 -1.81 -4.34 20.07
C ARG A 418 -0.39 -4.42 19.46
N ARG A 419 -0.19 -4.01 18.21
CA ARG A 419 1.05 -4.14 17.43
C ARG A 419 1.67 -2.81 16.98
N GLU A 420 0.99 -1.68 17.14
CA GLU A 420 1.43 -0.41 16.55
C GLU A 420 2.19 0.46 17.57
N ARG A 421 3.46 0.77 17.26
CA ARG A 421 4.23 1.78 18.01
C ARG A 421 3.94 3.14 17.36
N ILE A 422 3.11 3.98 17.98
CA ILE A 422 2.92 5.37 17.54
C ILE A 422 4.25 6.09 17.76
N ARG A 423 4.90 6.51 16.68
CA ARG A 423 6.12 7.33 16.76
C ARG A 423 5.80 8.81 16.74
N GLN A 424 4.81 9.22 15.99
CA GLN A 424 4.59 10.65 15.79
C GLN A 424 3.11 10.96 15.74
N VAL A 425 2.73 12.10 16.33
CA VAL A 425 1.38 12.63 16.31
C VAL A 425 1.47 14.04 15.72
N GLN A 426 0.66 14.31 14.70
CA GLN A 426 0.51 15.62 14.12
C GLN A 426 -0.92 16.10 14.42
N LEU A 427 -1.04 17.26 15.06
CA LEU A 427 -2.32 17.97 15.15
C LEU A 427 -2.36 19.01 14.04
N ARG A 428 -3.47 19.01 13.31
CA ARG A 428 -3.75 19.95 12.24
C ARG A 428 -5.06 20.65 12.51
N LEU A 429 -5.05 21.96 12.42
CA LEU A 429 -6.23 22.80 12.57
C LEU A 429 -6.47 23.54 11.26
N LEU A 430 -7.59 23.28 10.59
CA LEU A 430 -7.94 23.85 9.30
C LEU A 430 -8.98 24.97 9.45
N GLY A 431 -8.65 26.15 8.92
CA GLY A 431 -9.58 27.29 8.90
C GLY A 431 -9.81 27.94 10.26
N VAL A 432 -8.82 27.90 11.16
CA VAL A 432 -8.92 28.53 12.48
C VAL A 432 -8.87 30.05 12.35
N LYS A 433 -9.82 30.72 13.00
CA LYS A 433 -9.83 32.17 13.18
C LYS A 433 -10.37 32.52 14.57
N PRO A 434 -9.93 33.64 15.18
CA PRO A 434 -10.52 34.10 16.43
C PRO A 434 -12.03 34.37 16.25
N LYS A 435 -12.84 33.93 17.21
CA LYS A 435 -14.28 34.17 17.22
C LYS A 435 -14.56 35.61 17.63
N GLY A 436 -15.31 36.34 16.80
CA GLY A 436 -15.63 37.76 16.97
C GLY A 436 -14.81 38.72 16.08
N ASP A 437 -15.21 40.00 16.08
CA ASP A 437 -14.54 41.03 15.28
C ASP A 437 -13.16 41.39 15.83
N LEU A 438 -12.12 41.19 15.01
CA LEU A 438 -10.77 41.62 15.35
C LEU A 438 -10.68 43.16 15.43
N PRO A 439 -10.02 43.72 16.47
CA PRO A 439 -9.90 45.16 16.63
C PRO A 439 -9.32 45.82 15.37
N LYS A 440 -9.98 46.87 14.86
CA LYS A 440 -9.56 47.59 13.64
C LYS A 440 -8.20 48.29 13.76
N LYS A 441 -7.75 48.58 14.98
CA LYS A 441 -6.43 49.09 15.36
C LYS A 441 -6.06 48.51 16.72
N GLY A 442 -4.83 48.02 16.87
CA GLY A 442 -4.35 47.44 18.12
C GLY A 442 -3.15 46.50 17.93
N PRO A 443 -2.51 46.08 19.02
CA PRO A 443 -1.46 45.06 18.96
C PRO A 443 -2.01 43.74 18.39
N PRO A 444 -1.15 42.89 17.79
CA PRO A 444 -1.57 41.60 17.24
C PRO A 444 -2.30 40.76 18.29
N VAL A 445 -3.40 40.12 17.90
CA VAL A 445 -4.03 39.11 18.75
C VAL A 445 -3.12 37.90 18.74
N THR A 446 -2.66 37.52 19.93
CA THR A 446 -1.82 36.33 20.12
C THR A 446 -2.71 35.23 20.64
N LEU A 447 -2.75 34.12 19.91
CA LEU A 447 -3.51 32.94 20.28
C LEU A 447 -2.52 31.84 20.64
N GLU A 448 -2.47 31.51 21.93
CA GLU A 448 -1.72 30.36 22.44
C GLU A 448 -2.60 29.13 22.28
N LEU A 449 -2.09 28.11 21.59
CA LEU A 449 -2.67 26.78 21.49
C LEU A 449 -1.83 25.85 22.36
N ASP A 450 -2.47 25.30 23.38
CA ASP A 450 -1.92 24.28 24.26
C ASP A 450 -2.57 22.95 23.88
N VAL A 451 -1.79 22.00 23.37
CA VAL A 451 -2.27 20.63 23.10
C VAL A 451 -1.66 19.69 24.12
N GLU A 452 -2.47 19.10 24.99
CA GLU A 452 -2.04 18.04 25.90
C GLU A 452 -2.40 16.68 25.30
N VAL A 453 -1.39 15.81 25.16
CA VAL A 453 -1.59 14.38 24.91
C VAL A 453 -1.42 13.65 26.24
N ILE A 454 -2.48 13.02 26.73
CA ILE A 454 -2.51 12.32 28.01
C ILE A 454 -2.63 10.82 27.73
N ASP A 455 -1.68 10.03 28.22
CA ASP A 455 -1.68 8.57 28.13
C ASP A 455 -2.15 7.97 29.48
N GLN A 456 -3.19 7.14 29.48
CA GLN A 456 -3.67 6.46 30.69
C GLN A 456 -3.41 4.95 30.62
N PHE A 457 -2.70 4.43 31.62
CA PHE A 457 -2.36 3.01 31.74
C PHE A 457 -2.86 2.44 33.07
N ASP A 458 -3.68 1.38 33.03
CA ASP A 458 -4.14 0.57 34.18
C ASP A 458 -4.54 1.38 35.44
N GLY A 459 -5.31 2.46 35.29
CA GLY A 459 -5.85 3.23 36.42
C GLY A 459 -4.80 3.89 37.33
N LEU A 460 -3.54 3.97 36.88
CA LEU A 460 -2.47 4.72 37.53
C LEU A 460 -2.14 5.95 36.68
N ASP A 461 -2.26 7.13 37.27
CA ASP A 461 -1.94 8.45 36.70
C ASP A 461 -0.44 8.62 36.39
N LYS A 462 0.17 7.73 35.59
CA LYS A 462 1.45 8.05 34.93
C LYS A 462 1.17 8.92 33.73
N VAL A 463 0.80 10.16 34.04
CA VAL A 463 0.59 11.25 33.11
C VAL A 463 1.96 11.72 32.63
N GLU A 464 2.43 11.23 31.48
CA GLU A 464 3.34 12.04 30.66
C GLU A 464 2.49 13.07 29.91
N CYS A 465 2.17 14.18 30.58
CA CYS A 465 1.52 15.33 29.93
C CYS A 465 2.56 16.01 29.05
N MET A 466 2.33 16.01 27.73
CA MET A 466 3.11 16.82 26.81
C MET A 466 2.27 18.02 26.41
N LEU A 467 2.68 19.22 26.83
CA LEU A 467 2.06 20.48 26.44
C LEU A 467 2.71 20.99 25.16
N LEU A 468 2.00 20.89 24.03
CA LEU A 468 2.42 21.51 22.79
C LEU A 468 1.94 22.96 22.79
N ARG A 469 2.87 23.89 22.90
CA ARG A 469 2.59 25.33 22.78
C ARG A 469 2.90 25.82 21.39
N ASP A 470 1.89 26.33 20.72
CA ASP A 470 2.07 27.15 19.53
C ASP A 470 1.46 28.53 19.74
N THR A 471 2.02 29.55 19.10
CA THR A 471 1.65 30.96 19.30
C THR A 471 1.34 31.62 17.96
N LEU A 472 0.06 31.71 17.62
CA LEU A 472 -0.40 32.36 16.41
C LEU A 472 -0.53 33.86 16.64
N ARG A 473 -0.04 34.68 15.71
CA ARG A 473 -0.19 36.15 15.76
C ARG A 473 -1.00 36.66 14.58
N TRP A 474 -2.12 37.30 14.87
CA TRP A 474 -3.01 37.90 13.88
C TRP A 474 -2.82 39.42 13.81
N ASN A 475 -2.41 39.94 12.64
CA ASN A 475 -2.25 41.39 12.42
C ASN A 475 -2.99 41.83 11.15
N ARG A 476 -3.94 42.78 11.31
CA ARG A 476 -4.84 43.21 10.22
C ARG A 476 -4.19 44.18 9.22
N GLU A 477 -2.97 44.71 9.46
CA GLU A 477 -2.34 45.66 8.54
C GLU A 477 -1.99 45.10 7.15
N ARG A 478 -2.12 43.77 6.90
CA ARG A 478 -1.93 43.15 5.57
C ARG A 478 -2.84 41.95 5.23
N GLY A 479 -3.93 41.70 5.96
CA GLY A 479 -4.83 40.56 5.68
C GLY A 479 -4.18 39.17 5.83
N ALA A 480 -3.10 39.04 6.60
CA ALA A 480 -2.32 37.81 6.70
C ALA A 480 -1.76 37.62 8.11
N ALA A 481 -1.93 36.43 8.69
CA ALA A 481 -1.16 36.00 9.85
C ALA A 481 0.35 36.00 9.48
N LYS A 482 1.23 36.34 10.43
CA LYS A 482 2.68 36.27 10.21
C LYS A 482 3.29 35.37 11.26
N GLU A 483 3.78 34.23 10.81
CA GLU A 483 4.65 33.36 11.59
C GLU A 483 6.12 33.78 11.40
N ARG A 484 6.96 33.49 12.40
CA ARG A 484 8.42 33.49 12.22
C ARG A 484 8.83 32.07 11.83
N ASP A 485 9.58 32.01 10.73
CA ASP A 485 10.18 30.85 10.07
C ASP A 485 9.29 30.08 9.06
N HIS A 486 9.50 30.45 7.79
CA HIS A 486 9.14 29.79 6.53
C HIS A 486 7.66 29.77 6.08
N ALA A 487 7.18 30.95 5.66
CA ALA A 487 6.31 31.24 4.48
C ALA A 487 5.12 32.17 4.83
N PRO A 488 4.73 33.11 3.93
CA PRO A 488 3.60 34.00 4.18
C PRO A 488 2.25 33.27 4.10
N LEU A 489 1.41 33.52 5.11
CA LEU A 489 0.01 33.08 5.17
C LEU A 489 -0.84 34.00 4.27
N THR A 490 -1.66 33.42 3.40
CA THR A 490 -2.74 34.12 2.70
C THR A 490 -4.06 33.48 3.14
N GLU A 491 -5.09 34.30 3.31
CA GLU A 491 -6.43 33.99 3.82
C GLU A 491 -6.94 32.61 3.35
N ASN A 492 -7.34 31.75 4.32
CA ASN A 492 -7.68 30.31 4.21
C ASN A 492 -6.51 29.30 4.24
N ARG A 493 -5.76 29.19 5.35
CA ARG A 493 -4.74 28.14 5.51
C ARG A 493 -4.79 27.35 6.82
N ALA A 494 -4.34 26.09 6.74
CA ALA A 494 -4.07 25.19 7.86
C ALA A 494 -3.04 25.75 8.83
N ILE A 495 -3.22 25.47 10.12
CA ILE A 495 -2.19 25.55 11.15
C ILE A 495 -1.78 24.11 11.48
N ASP A 496 -0.50 23.80 11.30
CA ASP A 496 0.05 22.47 11.51
C ASP A 496 1.00 22.45 12.71
N ILE A 497 0.52 21.88 13.82
CA ILE A 497 1.33 21.64 15.02
C ILE A 497 1.86 20.21 14.93
N THR A 498 3.13 20.08 14.55
CA THR A 498 3.78 18.77 14.34
C THR A 498 4.68 18.43 15.51
N HIS A 499 4.45 17.30 16.19
CA HIS A 499 5.35 16.83 17.25
C HIS A 499 5.87 15.41 16.99
N GLN A 500 7.17 15.20 17.21
CA GLN A 500 7.79 13.86 17.16
C GLN A 500 7.90 13.30 18.57
N ARG A 501 7.26 12.16 18.85
CA ARG A 501 7.46 11.44 20.10
C ARG A 501 8.43 10.27 19.86
N SER A 502 8.94 9.71 20.94
CA SER A 502 9.49 8.37 20.95
C SER A 502 8.48 7.52 21.71
N TYR A 503 7.54 6.90 20.99
CA TYR A 503 6.63 5.85 21.48
C TYR A 503 5.44 6.32 22.35
N VAL A 504 4.21 6.10 21.88
CA VAL A 504 3.01 5.97 22.73
C VAL A 504 2.72 4.48 22.86
N THR A 505 2.55 3.98 24.09
CA THR A 505 2.31 2.56 24.34
C THR A 505 0.94 2.36 24.99
N GLY A 506 0.00 1.82 24.20
CA GLY A 506 -1.23 1.16 24.63
C GLY A 506 -1.92 1.70 25.89
N GLY A 507 -2.81 2.66 25.73
CA GLY A 507 -3.65 3.24 26.78
C GLY A 507 -4.70 4.17 26.17
N GLU A 508 -5.64 4.70 26.98
CA GLU A 508 -6.50 5.79 26.52
C GLU A 508 -5.63 7.02 26.24
N THR A 509 -5.64 7.50 24.99
CA THR A 509 -4.95 8.75 24.62
C THR A 509 -5.96 9.89 24.59
N LEU A 510 -5.94 10.76 25.59
CA LEU A 510 -6.81 11.93 25.65
C LEU A 510 -6.08 13.14 25.06
N LEU A 511 -6.68 13.76 24.05
CA LEU A 511 -6.18 15.00 23.47
C LEU A 511 -7.00 16.18 24.00
N ARG A 512 -6.34 17.13 24.68
CA ARG A 512 -6.96 18.38 25.12
C ARG A 512 -6.34 19.52 24.34
N ILE A 513 -7.16 20.35 23.70
CA ILE A 513 -6.73 21.60 23.07
C ILE A 513 -7.30 22.73 23.92
N SER A 514 -6.45 23.63 24.40
CA SER A 514 -6.87 24.88 25.03
C SER A 514 -6.34 26.07 24.25
N ALA A 515 -7.19 27.06 24.06
CA ALA A 515 -6.86 28.30 23.38
C ALA A 515 -7.04 29.49 24.32
N GLY A 516 -6.13 30.47 24.26
CA GLY A 516 -6.24 31.71 25.04
C GLY A 516 -7.41 32.63 24.66
N ALA A 517 -8.17 32.30 23.60
CA ALA A 517 -9.37 33.00 23.16
C ALA A 517 -10.34 32.03 22.46
N GLU A 518 -11.62 32.39 22.34
CA GLU A 518 -12.58 31.63 21.54
C GLU A 518 -12.18 31.59 20.06
N LEU A 519 -12.38 30.44 19.43
CA LEU A 519 -12.00 30.15 18.04
C LEU A 519 -13.20 29.68 17.22
N ASP A 520 -13.34 30.19 16.01
CA ASP A 520 -14.06 29.52 14.94
C ASP A 520 -13.04 28.64 14.18
N TRP A 521 -13.46 27.45 13.74
CA TRP A 521 -12.63 26.51 13.01
C TRP A 521 -13.50 25.72 12.04
N ASN A 522 -12.98 25.39 10.87
CA ASN A 522 -13.75 24.64 9.88
C ASN A 522 -13.58 23.12 10.10
N ARG A 523 -12.35 22.69 10.38
CA ARG A 523 -12.00 21.27 10.57
C ARG A 523 -10.78 21.11 11.48
N ILE A 524 -10.77 20.07 12.30
CA ILE A 524 -9.58 19.60 13.03
C ILE A 524 -9.23 18.22 12.51
N GLU A 525 -7.96 17.98 12.21
CA GLU A 525 -7.46 16.66 11.82
C GLU A 525 -6.29 16.26 12.72
N ILE A 526 -6.35 15.08 13.31
CA ILE A 526 -5.25 14.51 14.11
C ILE A 526 -4.70 13.32 13.34
N VAL A 527 -3.44 13.40 12.92
CA VAL A 527 -2.78 12.34 12.15
C VAL A 527 -1.74 11.65 13.01
N PHE A 528 -1.96 10.36 13.28
CA PHE A 528 -1.03 9.49 13.95
C PHE A 528 -0.18 8.75 12.92
N TYR A 529 1.14 8.82 13.09
CA TYR A 529 2.13 8.12 12.29
C TYR A 529 2.66 6.95 13.10
N MET A 530 2.41 5.76 12.57
CA MET A 530 2.66 4.50 13.25
C MET A 530 3.68 3.72 12.41
N ASP A 531 4.81 3.35 13.00
CA ASP A 531 5.75 2.49 12.30
C ASP A 531 5.17 1.07 12.24
N VAL A 532 5.13 0.50 11.03
CA VAL A 532 4.64 -0.86 10.75
C VAL A 532 5.71 -1.89 11.15
N HIS A 533 6.98 -1.45 11.10
CA HIS A 533 8.14 -2.23 11.46
C HIS A 533 8.94 -1.53 12.56
N GLY A 534 8.64 -1.88 13.81
CA GLY A 534 9.55 -1.69 14.93
C GLY A 534 10.25 -3.02 15.18
N ALA A 535 11.58 -3.05 15.00
CA ALA A 535 12.41 -4.14 15.49
C ALA A 535 12.02 -4.49 16.94
N GLY A 536 12.09 -5.80 17.23
CA GLY A 536 11.87 -6.40 18.55
C GLY A 536 12.37 -5.52 19.69
#